data_AF-A0AA90QMI0-F1
#
_entry.id   AF-A0AA90QMI0-F1
#
_cell.length_a   1.000
_cell.length_b   1.000
_cell.length_c   1.000
_cell.angle_alpha   90.00
_cell.angle_beta   90.00
_cell.angle_gamma   90.00
#
_symmetry.space_group_name_H-M   'P 1'
#
loop_
_entity.id
_entity.type
_entity.pdbx_description
1 polymer ?
#
loop_
_entity_poly.entity_id
_entity_poly.type
_entity_poly.pdbx_seq_one_letter_code
_entity_poly.pdbx_strand_id
1 'polypeptide(L)'
;MLLEDTDTHCPVHGDPLNDGVVMISYGLFRYSEAFTKAHRHLFPKSKFMVQGGCGVKDEIIYRMHYCNACRRAHLLWAVENKSDAGLPHLADEFERVLRLRFGMETSVTNVPPAVHDLMHAHKLVDALKLLQRANPGVEIPELRAHMRYLSRGAELEQAILAMRKGGPQLVYEQLAELTVRNGKDALQERFVGD
;
A
#
# COMPACT_ATOMS: atom_id res chain seq x y z
N MET A 1 11.78 -16.09 -4.22
CA MET A 1 10.50 -16.72 -4.59
C MET A 1 9.56 -16.45 -3.42
N LEU A 2 8.55 -15.60 -3.60
CA LEU A 2 7.51 -15.43 -2.57
C LEU A 2 6.81 -16.79 -2.49
N LEU A 3 6.98 -17.49 -1.36
CA LEU A 3 6.38 -18.81 -1.17
C LEU A 3 4.86 -18.66 -1.27
N GLU A 4 4.23 -19.43 -2.15
CA GLU A 4 2.77 -19.48 -2.25
C GLU A 4 2.23 -19.93 -0.88
N ASP A 5 1.41 -19.07 -0.28
CA ASP A 5 0.75 -19.36 0.99
C ASP A 5 -0.42 -20.30 0.67
N THR A 6 -0.15 -21.61 0.69
CA THR A 6 -1.13 -22.68 0.38
C THR A 6 -2.10 -22.95 1.51
N ASP A 7 -1.92 -22.29 2.66
CA ASP A 7 -2.82 -22.41 3.79
C ASP A 7 -4.21 -21.87 3.41
N THR A 8 -5.25 -22.62 3.73
CA THR A 8 -6.64 -22.19 3.57
C THR A 8 -7.23 -21.63 4.85
N HIS A 9 -6.59 -21.90 5.99
CA HIS A 9 -7.04 -21.50 7.32
C HIS A 9 -5.87 -20.94 8.14
N CYS A 10 -6.20 -20.09 9.12
CA CYS A 10 -5.23 -19.53 10.03
C CYS A 10 -4.75 -20.59 11.04
N PRO A 11 -3.43 -20.79 11.21
CA PRO A 11 -2.91 -21.79 12.16
C PRO A 11 -3.12 -21.41 13.64
N VAL A 12 -3.44 -20.14 13.93
CA VAL A 12 -3.64 -19.64 15.30
C VAL A 12 -5.12 -19.56 15.65
N HIS A 13 -5.95 -19.06 14.72
CA HIS A 13 -7.37 -18.80 15.00
C HIS A 13 -8.31 -19.87 14.40
N GLY A 14 -7.83 -20.70 13.48
CA GLY A 14 -8.66 -21.68 12.77
C GLY A 14 -9.59 -21.09 11.71
N ASP A 15 -9.68 -19.76 11.60
CA ASP A 15 -10.55 -19.08 10.63
C ASP A 15 -10.08 -19.30 9.17
N PRO A 16 -11.00 -19.38 8.20
CA PRO A 16 -10.66 -19.31 6.78
C PRO A 16 -9.87 -18.04 6.44
N LEU A 17 -8.85 -18.18 5.59
CA LEU A 17 -8.13 -17.02 5.10
C LEU A 17 -8.93 -16.29 4.03
N ASN A 18 -8.82 -14.97 4.03
CA ASN A 18 -9.45 -14.08 3.07
C ASN A 18 -8.44 -13.65 2.01
N ASP A 19 -8.92 -13.46 0.79
CA ASP A 19 -8.15 -12.83 -0.27
C ASP A 19 -8.03 -11.33 -0.05
N GLY A 20 -6.81 -10.82 -0.16
CA GLY A 20 -6.54 -9.40 -0.07
C GLY A 20 -5.37 -8.97 -0.93
N VAL A 21 -5.12 -7.67 -0.89
CA VAL A 21 -3.94 -7.07 -1.48
C VAL A 21 -3.22 -6.24 -0.43
N VAL A 22 -1.91 -6.17 -0.55
CA VAL A 22 -1.08 -5.27 0.26
C VAL A 22 -0.05 -4.59 -0.60
N MET A 23 0.43 -3.45 -0.14
CA MET A 23 1.57 -2.80 -0.75
C MET A 23 2.85 -3.58 -0.47
N ILE A 24 3.69 -3.71 -1.49
CA ILE A 24 5.04 -4.21 -1.34
C ILE A 24 5.89 -3.06 -0.83
N SER A 25 6.50 -3.24 0.34
CA SER A 25 7.35 -2.25 0.97
C SER A 25 8.81 -2.61 0.81
N TYR A 26 9.56 -1.72 0.19
CA TYR A 26 11.01 -1.86 0.00
C TYR A 26 11.74 -1.00 1.02
N GLY A 27 12.75 -1.57 1.67
CA GLY A 27 13.57 -0.89 2.66
C GLY A 27 14.29 -1.86 3.60
N LEU A 28 15.12 -1.30 4.48
CA LEU A 28 15.73 -2.04 5.58
C LEU A 28 14.79 -1.97 6.80
N PHE A 29 14.07 -3.06 7.06
CA PHE A 29 13.18 -3.18 8.21
C PHE A 29 13.90 -3.87 9.35
N ARG A 30 13.99 -3.19 10.50
CA ARG A 30 14.46 -3.81 11.74
C ARG A 30 13.37 -3.69 12.78
N TYR A 31 12.62 -4.78 12.95
CA TYR A 31 11.63 -4.86 14.01
C TYR A 31 12.27 -5.26 15.34
N SER A 32 11.60 -4.92 16.44
CA SER A 32 12.00 -5.37 17.77
C SER A 32 11.84 -6.89 17.89
N GLU A 33 12.57 -7.48 18.84
CA GLU A 33 12.43 -8.90 19.17
C GLU A 33 11.00 -9.21 19.67
N ALA A 34 10.44 -8.31 20.48
CA ALA A 34 9.07 -8.40 20.98
C ALA A 34 8.04 -8.48 19.82
N PHE A 35 8.15 -7.59 18.83
CA PHE A 35 7.32 -7.64 17.64
C PHE A 35 7.50 -8.96 16.88
N THR A 36 8.74 -9.37 16.66
CA THR A 36 9.04 -10.58 15.89
C THR A 36 8.43 -11.83 16.54
N LYS A 37 8.50 -11.91 17.88
CA LYS A 37 7.89 -12.98 18.66
C LYS A 37 6.35 -12.92 18.58
N ALA A 38 5.77 -11.75 18.78
CA ALA A 38 4.32 -11.56 18.69
C ALA A 38 3.77 -11.89 17.30
N HIS A 39 4.43 -11.41 16.24
CA HIS A 39 4.05 -11.70 14.86
C HIS A 39 4.07 -13.20 14.56
N ARG A 40 5.06 -13.94 15.06
CA ARG A 40 5.14 -15.40 14.81
C ARG A 40 4.04 -16.18 15.52
N HIS A 41 3.63 -15.77 16.72
CA HIS A 41 2.78 -16.59 17.59
C HIS A 41 1.35 -16.10 17.75
N LEU A 42 1.12 -14.78 17.68
CA LEU A 42 -0.17 -14.17 17.94
C LEU A 42 -0.88 -13.78 16.63
N PHE A 43 -0.15 -13.26 15.65
CA PHE A 43 -0.75 -12.73 14.42
C PHE A 43 0.04 -13.03 13.12
N PRO A 44 0.41 -14.30 12.86
CA PRO A 44 1.27 -14.66 11.72
C PRO A 44 0.62 -14.42 10.35
N LYS A 45 -0.72 -14.33 10.30
CA LYS A 45 -1.50 -14.07 9.10
C LYS A 45 -2.17 -12.70 9.11
N SER A 46 -1.67 -11.72 9.88
CA SER A 46 -2.20 -10.34 9.85
C SER A 46 -1.92 -9.66 8.51
N LYS A 47 -0.67 -9.82 8.03
CA LYS A 47 -0.26 -9.51 6.67
C LYS A 47 -0.72 -8.12 6.21
N PHE A 48 -0.26 -7.09 6.90
CA PHE A 48 -0.55 -5.69 6.53
C PHE A 48 0.39 -5.15 5.46
N MET A 49 1.56 -5.76 5.30
CA MET A 49 2.54 -5.43 4.29
C MET A 49 3.33 -6.68 3.90
N VAL A 50 3.90 -6.66 2.71
CA VAL A 50 4.93 -7.63 2.29
C VAL A 50 6.23 -6.88 2.09
N GLN A 51 7.31 -7.42 2.64
CA GLN A 51 8.64 -6.87 2.39
C GLN A 51 9.10 -7.29 1.00
N GLY A 52 9.49 -6.31 0.20
CA GLY A 52 10.14 -6.53 -1.08
C GLY A 52 11.51 -7.19 -0.91
N GLY A 53 12.01 -7.83 -1.97
CA GLY A 53 13.31 -8.47 -2.03
C GLY A 53 13.60 -8.98 -3.44
N CYS A 54 14.75 -9.63 -3.67
CA CYS A 54 15.19 -10.07 -5.00
C CYS A 54 14.22 -11.01 -5.76
N GLY A 55 13.13 -11.46 -5.12
CA GLY A 55 12.09 -12.30 -5.73
C GLY A 55 10.76 -11.60 -6.01
N VAL A 56 10.64 -10.31 -5.72
CA VAL A 56 9.44 -9.50 -6.00
C VAL A 56 9.76 -8.61 -7.19
N LYS A 57 9.05 -8.80 -8.32
CA LYS A 57 9.23 -8.05 -9.57
C LYS A 57 8.89 -6.55 -9.36
N ASP A 58 8.83 -5.75 -10.44
CA ASP A 58 8.40 -4.32 -10.43
C ASP A 58 6.94 -4.08 -9.98
N GLU A 59 6.34 -5.06 -9.29
CA GLU A 59 4.99 -5.01 -8.74
C GLU A 59 4.95 -4.09 -7.51
N ILE A 60 3.91 -3.27 -7.42
CA ILE A 60 3.71 -2.32 -6.30
C ILE A 60 2.74 -2.90 -5.26
N ILE A 61 1.85 -3.78 -5.69
CA ILE A 61 0.90 -4.48 -4.83
C ILE A 61 1.10 -5.99 -4.95
N TYR A 62 0.82 -6.73 -3.88
CA TYR A 62 0.91 -8.18 -3.83
C TYR A 62 -0.42 -8.77 -3.37
N ARG A 63 -0.87 -9.83 -4.03
CA ARG A 63 -2.05 -10.60 -3.63
C ARG A 63 -1.70 -11.60 -2.56
N MET A 64 -2.55 -11.73 -1.55
CA MET A 64 -2.27 -12.65 -0.45
C MET A 64 -3.50 -13.11 0.32
N HIS A 65 -3.29 -14.16 1.09
CA HIS A 65 -4.23 -14.67 2.06
C HIS A 65 -3.96 -14.06 3.45
N TYR A 66 -5.01 -13.61 4.13
CA TYR A 66 -4.90 -13.02 5.47
C TYR A 66 -6.05 -13.45 6.40
N CYS A 67 -5.85 -13.29 7.71
CA CYS A 67 -6.85 -13.60 8.73
C CYS A 67 -7.30 -12.32 9.44
N ASN A 68 -8.62 -12.09 9.50
CA ASN A 68 -9.21 -10.93 10.19
C ASN A 68 -8.88 -10.93 11.69
N ALA A 69 -8.94 -12.09 12.35
CA ALA A 69 -8.57 -12.22 13.76
C ALA A 69 -7.08 -11.89 13.99
N CYS A 70 -6.17 -12.33 13.11
CA CYS A 70 -4.77 -11.90 13.18
C CYS A 70 -4.60 -10.39 12.99
N ARG A 71 -5.32 -9.75 12.05
CA ARG A 71 -5.26 -8.29 11.85
C ARG A 71 -5.70 -7.55 13.11
N ARG A 72 -6.79 -7.99 13.75
CA ARG A 72 -7.24 -7.41 15.03
C ARG A 72 -6.21 -7.63 16.15
N ALA A 73 -5.69 -8.85 16.30
CA ALA A 73 -4.68 -9.16 17.31
C ALA A 73 -3.40 -8.33 17.13
N HIS A 74 -2.99 -8.08 15.89
CA HIS A 74 -1.86 -7.20 15.59
C HIS A 74 -2.13 -5.75 16.04
N LEU A 75 -3.31 -5.21 15.73
CA LEU A 75 -3.67 -3.84 16.14
C LEU A 75 -3.77 -3.70 17.67
N LEU A 76 -4.37 -4.67 18.35
CA LEU A 76 -4.43 -4.71 19.83
C LEU A 76 -3.02 -4.72 20.43
N TRP A 77 -2.17 -5.62 19.95
CA TRP A 77 -0.78 -5.69 20.39
C TRP A 77 -0.04 -4.36 20.15
N ALA A 78 -0.26 -3.73 19.00
CA ALA A 78 0.34 -2.44 18.65
C ALA A 78 -0.09 -1.32 19.61
N VAL A 79 -1.35 -1.30 20.05
CA VAL A 79 -1.85 -0.38 21.09
C VAL A 79 -1.18 -0.64 22.42
N GLU A 80 -1.27 -1.86 22.93
CA GLU A 80 -0.73 -2.26 24.23
C GLU A 80 0.77 -1.96 24.35
N ASN A 81 1.52 -2.16 23.26
CA ASN A 81 2.98 -2.00 23.22
C ASN A 81 3.43 -0.65 22.65
N LYS A 82 2.50 0.28 22.36
CA LYS A 82 2.79 1.59 21.75
C LYS A 82 3.73 1.49 20.53
N SER A 83 3.47 0.53 19.66
CA SER A 83 4.31 0.21 18.50
C SER A 83 3.56 0.46 17.20
N ASP A 84 4.25 0.96 16.17
CA ASP A 84 3.74 1.05 14.78
C ASP A 84 4.36 -0.01 13.86
N ALA A 85 5.08 -0.97 14.44
CA ALA A 85 5.80 -1.98 13.68
C ALA A 85 4.83 -2.81 12.83
N GLY A 86 5.04 -2.79 11.51
CA GLY A 86 4.27 -3.63 10.58
C GLY A 86 2.82 -3.20 10.37
N LEU A 87 2.42 -2.01 10.85
CA LEU A 87 1.10 -1.45 10.56
C LEU A 87 1.04 -0.93 9.12
N PRO A 88 -0.13 -1.01 8.47
CA PRO A 88 -0.34 -0.44 7.15
C PRO A 88 -0.45 1.09 7.25
N HIS A 89 -0.30 1.75 6.10
CA HIS A 89 -0.68 3.16 5.98
C HIS A 89 -2.18 3.35 6.24
N LEU A 90 -2.53 4.56 6.70
CA LEU A 90 -3.94 4.96 6.85
C LEU A 90 -4.63 5.01 5.47
N ALA A 91 -5.97 5.02 5.50
CA ALA A 91 -6.80 4.96 4.29
C ALA A 91 -6.58 6.16 3.35
N ASP A 92 -6.33 7.35 3.90
CA ASP A 92 -6.00 8.56 3.14
C ASP A 92 -4.55 8.58 2.65
N GLU A 93 -3.65 7.88 3.34
CA GLU A 93 -2.24 7.84 3.00
C GLU A 93 -1.91 6.84 1.88
N PHE A 94 -2.59 5.69 1.78
CA PHE A 94 -2.16 4.65 0.84
C PHE A 94 -2.23 5.12 -0.62
N GLU A 95 -3.25 5.90 -1.01
CA GLU A 95 -3.37 6.42 -2.38
C GLU A 95 -2.22 7.36 -2.72
N ARG A 96 -1.83 8.21 -1.76
CA ARG A 96 -0.68 9.09 -1.90
C ARG A 96 0.59 8.27 -2.09
N VAL A 97 0.80 7.23 -1.29
CA VAL A 97 2.00 6.37 -1.40
C VAL A 97 1.99 5.62 -2.74
N LEU A 98 0.85 5.10 -3.21
CA LEU A 98 0.74 4.48 -4.53
C LEU A 98 1.09 5.47 -5.64
N ARG A 99 0.49 6.67 -5.65
CA ARG A 99 0.78 7.71 -6.64
C ARG A 99 2.28 8.02 -6.71
N LEU A 100 2.93 8.19 -5.56
CA LEU A 100 4.37 8.40 -5.49
C LEU A 100 5.17 7.20 -6.03
N ARG A 101 4.80 5.96 -5.67
CA ARG A 101 5.46 4.75 -6.17
C ARG A 101 5.32 4.55 -7.68
N PHE A 102 4.24 5.04 -8.26
CA PHE A 102 4.04 5.07 -9.71
C PHE A 102 4.77 6.24 -10.40
N GLY A 103 5.41 7.13 -9.65
CA GLY A 103 6.20 8.25 -10.17
C GLY A 103 5.41 9.54 -10.37
N MET A 104 4.30 9.73 -9.65
CA MET A 104 3.57 10.99 -9.68
C MET A 104 4.41 12.09 -9.04
N GLU A 105 4.99 12.95 -9.88
CA GLU A 105 5.70 14.14 -9.45
C GLU A 105 4.74 15.32 -9.26
N THR A 106 4.78 15.95 -8.09
CA THR A 106 3.94 17.12 -7.76
C THR A 106 4.44 18.41 -8.41
N SER A 107 5.69 18.44 -8.87
CA SER A 107 6.28 19.57 -9.61
C SER A 107 5.71 19.71 -11.03
N VAL A 108 5.18 18.61 -11.60
CA VAL A 108 4.52 18.62 -12.91
C VAL A 108 3.05 18.96 -12.74
N THR A 109 2.69 20.20 -13.05
CA THR A 109 1.34 20.75 -12.82
C THR A 109 0.49 20.80 -14.08
N ASN A 110 1.10 20.75 -15.26
CA ASN A 110 0.42 20.85 -16.54
C ASN A 110 0.82 19.70 -17.48
N VAL A 111 -0.13 18.87 -17.89
CA VAL A 111 0.08 17.77 -18.84
C VAL A 111 -0.78 18.00 -20.08
N PRO A 112 -0.21 18.55 -21.17
CA PRO A 112 -0.96 18.73 -22.41
C PRO A 112 -1.50 17.40 -22.94
N PRO A 113 -2.75 17.32 -23.44
CA PRO A 113 -3.34 16.07 -23.93
C PRO A 113 -2.48 15.37 -25.00
N ALA A 114 -1.84 16.15 -25.88
CA ALA A 114 -0.97 15.63 -26.94
C ALA A 114 0.26 14.85 -26.43
N VAL A 115 0.62 14.98 -25.15
CA VAL A 115 1.67 14.16 -24.53
C VAL A 115 1.28 12.69 -24.56
N HIS A 116 0.01 12.36 -24.28
CA HIS A 116 -0.48 10.99 -24.32
C HIS A 116 -0.40 10.42 -25.73
N ASP A 117 -0.82 11.19 -26.74
CA ASP A 117 -0.74 10.78 -28.14
C ASP A 117 0.71 10.51 -28.58
N LEU A 118 1.63 11.39 -28.19
CA LEU A 118 3.06 11.23 -28.48
C LEU A 118 3.65 10.00 -27.77
N MET A 119 3.25 9.74 -26.52
CA MET A 119 3.67 8.55 -25.77
C MET A 119 3.14 7.27 -26.41
N HIS A 120 1.87 7.23 -26.82
CA HIS A 120 1.28 6.09 -27.54
C HIS A 120 1.95 5.85 -28.88
N ALA A 121 2.39 6.90 -29.58
CA ALA A 121 3.16 6.81 -30.81
C ALA A 121 4.66 6.52 -30.59
N HIS A 122 5.10 6.20 -29.36
CA HIS A 122 6.50 5.99 -28.97
C HIS A 122 7.45 7.18 -29.25
N LYS A 123 6.92 8.40 -29.40
CA LYS A 123 7.69 9.64 -29.60
C LYS A 123 8.09 10.27 -28.26
N LEU A 124 8.84 9.53 -27.45
CA LEU A 124 9.14 9.90 -26.06
C LEU A 124 9.93 11.22 -25.92
N VAL A 125 10.85 11.51 -26.84
CA VAL A 125 11.63 12.76 -26.81
C VAL A 125 10.75 13.97 -27.06
N ASP A 126 9.80 13.88 -27.99
CA ASP A 126 8.88 14.97 -28.30
C ASP A 126 7.85 15.16 -27.18
N ALA A 127 7.36 14.06 -26.60
CA ALA A 127 6.52 14.10 -25.40
C ALA A 127 7.24 14.80 -24.24
N LEU A 128 8.51 14.46 -23.99
CA LEU A 128 9.31 15.08 -22.92
C LEU A 128 9.55 16.58 -23.16
N LYS A 129 9.88 16.97 -24.40
CA LYS A 129 10.03 18.38 -24.78
C LYS A 129 8.73 19.16 -24.60
N LEU A 130 7.59 18.56 -24.96
CA LEU A 130 6.29 19.17 -24.77
C LEU A 130 5.98 19.35 -23.27
N LEU A 131 6.26 18.34 -22.45
CA LEU A 131 6.13 18.40 -21.00
C LEU A 131 7.01 19.49 -20.39
N GLN A 132 8.27 19.60 -20.83
CA GLN A 132 9.22 20.60 -20.36
C GLN A 132 8.78 22.03 -20.70
N ARG A 133 8.23 22.25 -21.90
CA ARG A 133 7.67 23.55 -22.30
C ARG A 133 6.45 23.92 -21.47
N ALA A 134 5.61 22.94 -21.14
CA ALA A 134 4.42 23.14 -20.33
C ALA A 134 4.72 23.34 -18.84
N ASN A 135 5.90 22.89 -18.36
CA ASN A 135 6.34 22.97 -16.97
C ASN A 135 7.77 23.55 -16.91
N PRO A 136 7.93 24.86 -17.18
CA PRO A 136 9.24 25.50 -17.16
C PRO A 136 9.85 25.45 -15.76
N GLY A 137 11.15 25.11 -15.67
CA GLY A 137 11.88 25.02 -14.40
C GLY A 137 11.80 23.65 -13.71
N VAL A 138 11.02 22.71 -14.22
CA VAL A 138 11.01 21.32 -13.73
C VAL A 138 12.17 20.54 -14.34
N GLU A 139 12.90 19.82 -13.50
CA GLU A 139 14.08 19.06 -13.89
C GLU A 139 13.72 17.83 -14.75
N ILE A 140 14.59 17.50 -15.72
CA ILE A 140 14.35 16.39 -16.66
C ILE A 140 14.09 15.04 -15.94
N PRO A 141 14.80 14.67 -14.87
CA PRO A 141 14.50 13.46 -14.10
C PRO A 141 13.06 13.40 -13.57
N GLU A 142 12.51 14.51 -13.08
CA GLU A 142 11.13 14.61 -12.58
C GLU A 142 10.14 14.44 -13.73
N LEU A 143 10.36 15.12 -14.86
CA LEU A 143 9.54 14.96 -16.05
C LEU A 143 9.52 13.50 -16.55
N ARG A 144 10.67 12.81 -16.51
CA ARG A 144 10.76 11.39 -16.88
C ARG A 144 10.04 10.49 -15.88
N ALA A 145 10.12 10.78 -14.58
CA ALA A 145 9.36 10.06 -13.57
C ALA A 145 7.85 10.20 -13.80
N HIS A 146 7.39 11.43 -14.07
CA HIS A 146 6.00 11.69 -14.39
C HIS A 146 5.55 11.01 -15.70
N MET A 147 6.39 10.95 -16.74
CA MET A 147 6.07 10.18 -17.95
C MET A 147 5.91 8.69 -17.67
N ARG A 148 6.71 8.10 -16.76
CA ARG A 148 6.51 6.70 -16.34
C ARG A 148 5.15 6.54 -15.64
N TYR A 149 4.78 7.49 -14.79
CA TYR A 149 3.45 7.55 -14.18
C TYR A 149 2.34 7.56 -15.23
N LEU A 150 2.42 8.46 -16.23
CA LEU A 150 1.42 8.55 -17.31
C LEU A 150 1.29 7.24 -18.10
N SER A 151 2.41 6.54 -18.35
CA SER A 151 2.39 5.24 -19.05
C SER A 151 1.76 4.11 -18.25
N ARG A 152 1.67 4.26 -16.92
CA ARG A 152 1.17 3.26 -15.98
C ARG A 152 -0.15 3.68 -15.32
N GLY A 153 -0.84 4.69 -15.84
CA GLY A 153 -2.07 5.22 -15.24
C GLY A 153 -3.15 4.15 -15.02
N ALA A 154 -3.36 3.26 -16.01
CA ALA A 154 -4.32 2.16 -15.87
C ALA A 154 -3.94 1.16 -14.77
N GLU A 155 -2.64 0.87 -14.62
CA GLU A 155 -2.13 -0.03 -13.57
C GLU A 155 -2.29 0.61 -12.18
N LEU A 156 -2.05 1.92 -12.05
CA LEU A 156 -2.29 2.65 -10.81
C LEU A 156 -3.78 2.63 -10.42
N GLU A 157 -4.69 2.93 -11.35
CA GLU A 157 -6.13 2.91 -11.07
C GLU A 157 -6.59 1.52 -10.65
N GLN A 158 -6.10 0.46 -11.31
CA GLN A 158 -6.36 -0.92 -10.89
C GLN A 158 -5.80 -1.21 -9.49
N ALA A 159 -4.61 -0.70 -9.17
CA ALA A 159 -4.00 -0.89 -7.86
C ALA A 159 -4.78 -0.17 -6.75
N ILE A 160 -5.21 1.08 -6.99
CA ILE A 160 -6.07 1.83 -6.08
C ILE A 160 -7.39 1.09 -5.86
N LEU A 161 -8.05 0.64 -6.93
CA LEU A 161 -9.31 -0.09 -6.83
C LEU A 161 -9.14 -1.40 -6.04
N ALA A 162 -8.07 -2.15 -6.32
CA ALA A 162 -7.78 -3.38 -5.58
C ALA A 162 -7.55 -3.11 -4.09
N MET A 163 -6.75 -2.09 -3.76
CA MET A 163 -6.51 -1.68 -2.37
C MET A 163 -7.80 -1.24 -1.69
N ARG A 164 -8.65 -0.41 -2.32
CA ARG A 164 -9.95 -0.03 -1.75
C ARG A 164 -10.87 -1.23 -1.49
N LYS A 165 -10.80 -2.28 -2.31
CA LYS A 165 -11.67 -3.46 -2.18
C LYS A 165 -11.16 -4.51 -1.18
N GLY A 166 -9.85 -4.69 -1.05
CA GLY A 166 -9.26 -5.80 -0.29
C GLY A 166 -7.98 -5.46 0.45
N GLY A 167 -7.71 -4.16 0.62
CA GLY A 167 -6.52 -3.65 1.27
C GLY A 167 -6.55 -3.79 2.80
N PRO A 168 -5.40 -3.61 3.44
CA PRO A 168 -5.27 -3.70 4.89
C PRO A 168 -6.03 -2.60 5.63
N GLN A 169 -6.22 -1.43 5.03
CA GLN A 169 -6.87 -0.27 5.65
C GLN A 169 -8.35 -0.51 6.00
N LEU A 170 -9.00 -1.47 5.37
CA LEU A 170 -10.38 -1.87 5.69
C LEU A 170 -10.54 -2.35 7.13
N VAL A 171 -9.45 -2.79 7.78
CA VAL A 171 -9.49 -3.15 9.20
C VAL A 171 -9.82 -1.94 10.08
N TYR A 172 -9.40 -0.74 9.69
CA TYR A 172 -9.63 0.48 10.47
C TYR A 172 -11.10 0.89 10.41
N GLU A 173 -11.73 0.76 9.24
CA GLU A 173 -13.18 0.97 9.06
C GLU A 173 -13.99 -0.02 9.91
N GLN A 174 -13.62 -1.31 9.87
CA GLN A 174 -14.27 -2.34 10.68
C GLN A 174 -14.12 -2.08 12.18
N LEU A 175 -12.97 -1.56 12.63
CA LEU A 175 -12.77 -1.19 14.02
C LEU A 175 -13.64 0.00 14.41
N ALA A 176 -13.72 1.04 13.58
CA ALA A 176 -14.58 2.19 13.81
C ALA A 176 -16.06 1.80 13.96
N GLU A 177 -16.54 0.88 13.12
CA GLU A 177 -17.93 0.38 13.22
C GLU A 177 -18.21 -0.39 14.51
N LEU A 178 -17.23 -1.15 15.01
CA LEU A 178 -17.36 -1.95 16.22
C LEU A 178 -17.33 -1.09 17.49
N THR A 179 -16.55 -0.02 17.51
CA THR A 179 -16.49 0.88 18.66
C THR A 179 -17.72 1.78 18.76
N VAL A 180 -18.32 2.18 17.63
CA VAL A 180 -19.64 2.84 17.63
C VAL A 180 -20.70 1.96 18.29
N ARG A 181 -20.60 0.63 18.17
CA ARG A 181 -21.54 -0.32 18.78
C ARG A 181 -21.26 -0.62 20.25
N ASN A 182 -20.00 -0.54 20.70
CA ASN A 182 -19.56 -1.02 22.02
C ASN A 182 -18.97 0.06 22.96
N GLY A 183 -18.94 1.33 22.54
CA GLY A 183 -18.26 2.42 23.26
C GLY A 183 -16.79 2.57 22.82
N LYS A 184 -16.22 3.79 23.00
CA LYS A 184 -14.86 4.16 22.54
C LYS A 184 -13.81 3.19 23.10
N ASP A 185 -13.15 2.43 22.22
CA ASP A 185 -12.00 1.59 22.52
C ASP A 185 -10.71 2.38 22.24
N ALA A 186 -9.61 2.05 22.93
CA ALA A 186 -8.29 2.69 22.78
C ALA A 186 -7.73 2.58 21.33
N LEU A 187 -8.24 1.62 20.56
CA LEU A 187 -7.97 1.46 19.13
C LEU A 187 -8.54 2.60 18.27
N GLN A 188 -9.71 3.15 18.63
CA GLN A 188 -10.38 4.18 17.84
C GLN A 188 -9.62 5.51 17.92
N GLU A 189 -9.25 5.94 19.12
CA GLU A 189 -8.53 7.20 19.35
C GLU A 189 -7.19 7.24 18.60
N ARG A 190 -6.54 6.09 18.44
CA ARG A 190 -5.22 6.02 17.79
C ARG A 190 -5.28 5.91 16.26
N PHE A 191 -6.28 5.22 15.71
CA PHE A 191 -6.24 4.83 14.28
C PHE A 191 -7.37 5.40 13.42
N VAL A 192 -8.42 5.96 14.03
CA VAL A 192 -9.59 6.45 13.30
C VAL A 192 -9.69 7.98 13.34
N GLY A 193 -9.07 8.64 14.33
CA GLY A 193 -9.25 10.08 14.56
C GLY A 193 -10.64 10.40 15.13
N ASP A 194 -10.79 11.58 15.74
CA ASP A 194 -12.09 12.11 16.19
C ASP A 194 -12.95 12.63 15.04
#